data_AF-A0A536AWF6-F1
#
_entry.id   AF-A0A536AWF6-F1
#
_cell.length_a   1.000
_cell.length_b   1.000
_cell.length_c   1.000
_cell.angle_alpha   90.00
_cell.angle_beta   90.00
_cell.angle_gamma   90.00
#
_symmetry.space_group_name_H-M   'P 1'
#
loop_
_entity.id
_entity.type
_entity.pdbx_description
1 polymer ?
#
loop_
_entity_poly.entity_id
_entity_poly.type
_entity_poly.pdbx_seq_one_letter_code
_entity_poly.pdbx_strand_id
1 'polypeptide(L)' 'MVKRNERTDSRASMVRSAASLIRTRGVNAASFSEVLADSGAPRGSIYYHFPQGKEQLAEDAIR' A
#
# COMPACT_ATOMS: atom_id res chain seq x y z
N MET A 1 -24.86 -7.90 2.93
CA MET A 1 -23.93 -8.74 3.69
C MET A 1 -22.58 -8.80 2.97
N VAL A 2 -21.68 -7.82 3.15
CA VAL A 2 -20.29 -7.93 2.68
C VAL A 2 -19.38 -7.36 3.77
N LYS A 3 -18.92 -8.21 4.69
CA LYS A 3 -17.70 -7.96 5.49
C LYS A 3 -16.63 -8.96 5.10
N ARG A 4 -16.42 -9.14 3.78
CA ARG A 4 -15.30 -9.96 3.29
C ARG A 4 -14.02 -9.16 3.43
N ASN A 5 -13.37 -9.32 4.57
CA ASN A 5 -11.93 -9.19 4.73
C ASN A 5 -11.30 -7.82 4.35
N GLU A 6 -11.89 -6.72 4.83
CA GLU A 6 -11.41 -5.34 4.65
C GLU A 6 -9.91 -5.14 4.92
N ARG A 7 -9.31 -5.96 5.81
CA ARG A 7 -7.88 -5.92 6.15
C ARG A 7 -6.98 -6.45 5.04
N THR A 8 -7.25 -7.64 4.50
CA THR A 8 -6.45 -8.13 3.37
C THR A 8 -6.68 -7.30 2.12
N ASP A 9 -7.89 -6.76 1.95
CA ASP A 9 -8.20 -5.89 0.83
C ASP A 9 -7.46 -4.55 0.95
N SER A 10 -7.33 -3.99 2.16
CA SER A 10 -6.53 -2.80 2.42
C SER A 10 -5.05 -3.04 2.12
N ARG A 11 -4.46 -4.12 2.64
CA ARG A 11 -3.05 -4.44 2.36
C ARG A 11 -2.80 -4.69 0.88
N ALA A 12 -3.64 -5.50 0.24
CA ALA A 12 -3.50 -5.81 -1.18
C ALA A 12 -3.68 -4.57 -2.07
N SER A 13 -4.63 -3.68 -1.73
CA SER A 13 -4.82 -2.42 -2.44
C SER A 13 -3.61 -1.50 -2.32
N MET A 14 -3.04 -1.36 -1.12
CA MET A 14 -1.81 -0.58 -0.92
C MET A 14 -0.62 -1.15 -1.70
N VAL A 15 -0.44 -2.48 -1.75
CA VAL A 15 0.63 -3.11 -2.55
C VAL A 15 0.43 -2.86 -4.05
N ARG A 16 -0.80 -2.99 -4.57
CA ARG A 16 -1.11 -2.71 -5.99
C ARG A 16 -0.82 -1.25 -6.35
N SER A 17 -1.24 -0.32 -5.49
CA SER A 17 -0.98 1.12 -5.64
C SER A 17 0.50 1.44 -5.61
N ALA A 18 1.24 0.90 -4.64
CA ALA A 18 2.70 1.05 -4.56
C ALA A 18 3.37 0.53 -5.84
N ALA A 19 3.01 -0.66 -6.32
CA ALA A 19 3.58 -1.21 -7.55
C ALA A 19 3.30 -0.32 -8.77
N SER A 20 2.11 0.28 -8.85
CA SER A 20 1.75 1.24 -9.89
C SER A 20 2.60 2.51 -9.85
N LEU A 21 2.76 3.10 -8.66
CA LEU A 21 3.58 4.30 -8.45
C LEU A 21 5.05 4.03 -8.76
N ILE A 22 5.59 2.89 -8.33
CA ILE A 22 6.98 2.50 -8.62
C ILE A 22 7.22 2.38 -10.13
N ARG A 23 6.32 1.70 -10.85
CA ARG A 23 6.46 1.54 -12.31
C ARG A 23 6.42 2.86 -13.07
N THR A 24 5.66 3.84 -12.58
CA THR A 24 5.43 5.11 -13.29
C THR A 24 6.39 6.22 -12.90
N ARG A 25 6.85 6.23 -11.64
CA ARG A 25 7.59 7.35 -11.05
C ARG A 25 8.86 6.92 -10.30
N GLY A 26 9.19 5.62 -10.29
CA GLY A 26 10.33 5.06 -9.57
C GLY A 26 10.07 4.79 -8.09
N VAL A 27 10.99 4.09 -7.44
CA VAL A 27 10.84 3.57 -6.06
C VAL A 27 10.55 4.66 -5.03
N ASN A 28 11.08 5.87 -5.22
CA ASN A 28 10.88 7.00 -4.31
C ASN A 28 9.43 7.53 -4.29
N ALA A 29 8.61 7.21 -5.29
CA ALA A 29 7.21 7.65 -5.40
C ALA A 29 6.21 6.75 -4.66
N ALA A 30 6.65 5.62 -4.08
CA ALA A 30 5.80 4.79 -3.24
C ALA A 30 5.80 5.26 -1.78
N SER A 31 5.61 6.57 -1.56
CA SER A 31 5.45 7.10 -0.21
C SER A 31 4.13 6.60 0.39
N PHE A 32 4.07 6.44 1.72
CA PHE A 32 2.84 6.05 2.41
C PHE A 32 1.67 6.98 2.09
N SER A 33 1.93 8.29 2.01
CA SER A 33 0.92 9.29 1.66
C SER A 33 0.37 9.09 0.26
N GLU A 34 1.23 8.88 -0.75
CA GLU A 34 0.79 8.65 -2.12
C GLU A 34 0.07 7.31 -2.27
N VAL A 35 0.55 6.26 -1.60
CA VAL A 35 -0.08 4.94 -1.64
C VAL A 35 -1.45 4.97 -0.96
N LEU A 36 -1.60 5.67 0.16
CA LEU A 36 -2.90 5.86 0.80
C LEU A 36 -3.86 6.67 -0.08
N ALA A 37 -3.36 7.72 -0.74
CA ALA A 37 -4.17 8.54 -1.64
C ALA A 37 -4.64 7.74 -2.87
N ASP A 38 -3.77 6.91 -3.45
CA ASP A 38 -4.07 6.10 -4.63
C ASP A 38 -4.95 4.88 -4.30
N SER A 39 -4.68 4.20 -3.18
CA SER A 39 -5.40 2.97 -2.79
C SER A 39 -6.76 3.23 -2.14
N GLY A 40 -7.02 4.45 -1.66
CA GLY A 40 -8.20 4.76 -0.86
C GLY A 40 -8.22 4.09 0.52
N ALA A 41 -7.13 3.47 0.95
CA ALA A 41 -7.06 2.80 2.24
C ALA A 41 -7.07 3.81 3.40
N PRO A 42 -7.62 3.45 4.58
CA PRO A 42 -7.56 4.31 5.75
C PRO A 42 -6.12 4.57 6.20
N ARG A 43 -5.79 5.81 6.58
CA ARG A 43 -4.43 6.20 7.01
C ARG A 43 -3.88 5.30 8.14
N GLY A 44 -4.74 4.87 9.07
CA GLY A 44 -4.33 3.99 10.17
C GLY A 44 -3.95 2.57 9.73
N SER A 45 -4.48 2.10 8.60
CA SER A 45 -4.25 0.73 8.12
C SER A 45 -2.83 0.51 7.59
N ILE A 46 -2.18 1.53 7.01
CA ILE A 46 -0.83 1.36 6.44
C ILE A 46 0.20 1.01 7.53
N TYR A 47 0.13 1.67 8.68
CA TYR A 47 1.05 1.43 9.79
C TYR A 47 0.82 0.06 10.45
N TYR A 48 -0.41 -0.44 10.40
CA TYR A 48 -0.73 -1.78 10.86
C TYR A 48 -0.23 -2.87 9.90
N HIS A 49 -0.31 -2.62 8.59
CA HIS A 49 0.04 -3.60 7.56
C HIS A 49 1.52 -3.63 7.19
N PHE A 50 2.23 -2.51 7.37
CA PHE A 50 3.64 -2.35 7.04
C PHE A 50 4.41 -1.83 8.28
N PRO A 51 4.54 -2.64 9.35
CA PRO A 51 5.22 -2.23 10.57
C PRO A 51 6.71 -1.92 10.37
N GLN A 52 7.32 -2.44 9.30
CA GLN A 52 8.70 -2.12 8.92
C GLN A 52 8.79 -0.89 7.99
N GLY A 53 7.67 -0.17 7.80
CA GLY A 53 7.65 1.10 7.09
C GLY A 53 7.65 0.97 5.56
N LYS A 54 8.11 2.06 4.92
CA LYS A 54 8.07 2.22 3.45
C LYS A 54 8.89 1.18 2.69
N GLU A 55 9.95 0.65 3.31
CA GLU A 55 10.83 -0.34 2.69
C GLU A 55 10.10 -1.66 2.51
N GLN A 56 9.41 -2.16 3.54
CA GLN A 56 8.57 -3.34 3.43
C GLN A 56 7.44 -3.18 2.40
N LEU A 57 6.83 -2.00 2.32
CA LEU A 57 5.84 -1.72 1.28
C LEU A 57 6.46 -1.78 -0.12
N ALA A 58 7.64 -1.21 -0.32
CA ALA A 58 8.34 -1.24 -1.60
C ALA A 58 8.77 -2.67 -1.97
N GLU A 59 9.31 -3.44 -1.03
CA GLU A 59 9.64 -4.86 -1.20
C GLU A 59 8.43 -5.71 -1.58
N ASP A 60 7.30 -5.50 -0.91
CA ASP A 60 6.05 -6.18 -1.21
C ASP A 60 5.50 -5.82 -2.60
N ALA A 61 5.79 -4.60 -3.08
CA ALA A 61 5.34 -4.11 -4.37
C ALA A 61 6.21 -4.57 -5.56
N ILE A 62 7.45 -4.98 -5.30
CA ILE A 62 8.39 -5.49 -6.32
C ILE A 62 8.51 -7.02 -6.33
N ARG A 63 7.88 -7.71 -5.39
CA ARG A 63 7.78 -9.18 -5.32
C ARG A 63 6.69 -9.70 -6.25
#